data_AF-A0A830G407-F1
#
_entry.id   AF-A0A830G407-F1
#
_cell.length_a   1.000
_cell.length_b   1.000
_cell.length_c   1.000
_cell.angle_alpha   90.00
_cell.angle_beta   90.00
_cell.angle_gamma   90.00
#
_symmetry.space_group_name_H-M   'P 1'
#
loop_
_entity.id
_entity.type
_entity.pdbx_description
1 polymer ?
#
loop_
_entity_poly.entity_id
_entity_poly.type
_entity_poly.pdbx_seq_one_letter_code
_entity_poly.pdbx_strand_id
1 'polypeptide(L)'
;MTDARDEAATCPRCGGELETFVFGSARAVGCAECGYADVPADHSPAERVEEESWASILRRYRRGGGGETVDDGDGSADGGDDENTASEDDTGDEPG
;
A
#
# COMPACT_ATOMS: atom_id res chain seq x y z
N MET A 1 -23.82 38.40 -3.49
CA MET A 1 -22.72 37.55 -3.99
C MET A 1 -22.58 36.42 -2.99
N THR A 2 -23.42 35.41 -3.11
CA THR A 2 -23.32 34.18 -2.31
C THR A 2 -22.20 33.37 -2.94
N ASP A 3 -21.18 33.03 -2.17
CA ASP A 3 -20.03 32.26 -2.66
C ASP A 3 -20.51 30.83 -2.94
N ALA A 4 -20.04 30.19 -4.02
CA ALA A 4 -20.44 28.82 -4.37
C ALA A 4 -20.07 27.79 -3.27
N ARG A 5 -19.26 28.19 -2.29
CA ARG A 5 -18.95 27.40 -1.08
C ARG A 5 -20.11 27.30 -0.08
N ASP A 6 -21.11 28.18 -0.13
CA ASP A 6 -22.29 28.12 0.75
C ASP A 6 -23.28 26.98 0.37
N GLU A 7 -23.19 26.41 -0.84
CA GLU A 7 -24.05 25.31 -1.31
C GLU A 7 -23.53 23.90 -0.92
N ALA A 8 -22.38 23.81 -0.24
CA ALA A 8 -21.82 22.56 0.26
C ALA A 8 -21.91 22.44 1.80
N ALA A 9 -23.08 22.73 2.38
CA ALA A 9 -23.30 22.45 3.82
C ALA A 9 -23.38 20.94 4.12
N THR A 10 -23.55 20.11 3.09
CA THR A 10 -23.78 18.67 3.19
C THR A 10 -22.56 17.87 2.76
N CYS A 11 -22.12 16.95 3.61
CA CYS A 11 -20.98 16.07 3.37
C CYS A 11 -21.23 15.14 2.17
N PRO A 12 -20.35 15.14 1.15
CA PRO A 12 -20.54 14.33 -0.06
C PRO A 12 -20.37 12.83 0.18
N ARG A 13 -19.83 12.42 1.33
CA ARG A 13 -19.62 10.99 1.66
C ARG A 13 -20.78 10.37 2.44
N CYS A 14 -21.41 11.11 3.34
CA CYS A 14 -22.43 10.55 4.25
C CYS A 14 -23.72 11.35 4.31
N GLY A 15 -23.81 12.51 3.66
CA GLY A 15 -24.98 13.39 3.75
C GLY A 15 -25.09 14.17 5.08
N GLY A 16 -24.09 14.03 5.95
CA GLY A 16 -24.00 14.73 7.23
C GLY A 16 -23.72 16.24 7.09
N GLU A 17 -23.69 16.96 8.22
CA GLU A 17 -23.38 18.39 8.22
C GLU A 17 -21.86 18.63 8.15
N LEU A 18 -21.44 19.65 7.40
CA LEU A 18 -20.05 20.08 7.32
C LEU A 18 -19.76 21.18 8.35
N GLU A 19 -18.66 21.03 9.06
CA GLU A 19 -18.17 21.95 10.07
C GLU A 19 -16.94 22.71 9.57
N THR A 20 -16.77 23.95 10.04
CA THR A 20 -15.57 24.75 9.77
C THR A 20 -14.65 24.77 11.00
N PHE A 21 -13.44 24.26 10.84
CA PHE A 21 -12.38 24.29 11.84
C PHE A 21 -11.46 25.50 11.61
N VAL A 22 -11.10 26.20 12.68
CA VAL A 22 -10.23 27.39 12.63
C VAL A 22 -9.06 27.21 13.60
N PHE A 23 -7.82 27.37 13.11
CA PHE A 23 -6.60 27.30 13.91
C PHE A 23 -5.61 28.40 13.48
N GLY A 24 -5.45 29.44 14.32
CA GLY A 24 -4.67 30.63 13.95
C GLY A 24 -5.26 31.31 12.72
N SER A 25 -4.46 31.40 11.64
CA SER A 25 -4.91 31.92 10.33
C SER A 25 -5.44 30.83 9.38
N ALA A 26 -5.36 29.55 9.76
CA ALA A 26 -5.80 28.44 8.93
C ALA A 26 -7.30 28.15 9.13
N ARG A 27 -7.96 27.75 8.05
CA ARG A 27 -9.37 27.30 8.03
C ARG A 27 -9.47 26.01 7.25
N ALA A 28 -10.30 25.07 7.72
CA ALA A 28 -10.60 23.83 7.04
C ALA A 28 -12.09 23.51 7.17
N VAL A 29 -12.68 22.86 6.17
CA VAL A 29 -14.05 22.35 6.21
C VAL A 29 -14.00 20.83 6.26
N GLY A 30 -14.76 20.21 7.16
CA GLY A 30 -14.79 18.77 7.31
C GLY A 30 -16.05 18.23 7.99
N CYS A 31 -16.26 16.93 7.92
CA CYS A 31 -17.39 16.24 8.53
C CYS A 31 -16.90 15.44 9.74
N ALA A 32 -17.38 15.76 10.93
CA ALA A 32 -17.03 15.05 12.15
C ALA A 32 -17.58 13.61 12.19
N GLU A 33 -18.67 13.34 11.46
CA GLU A 33 -19.33 12.02 11.48
C GLU A 33 -18.56 10.94 10.72
N CYS A 34 -17.99 11.27 9.55
CA CYS A 34 -17.27 10.29 8.72
C CYS A 34 -15.78 10.61 8.53
N GLY A 35 -15.31 11.76 9.00
CA GLY A 35 -13.93 12.22 8.84
C GLY A 35 -13.60 12.73 7.43
N TYR A 36 -14.59 13.17 6.66
CA TYR A 36 -14.31 13.87 5.39
C TYR A 36 -13.66 15.23 5.67
N ALA A 37 -12.70 15.65 4.86
CA ALA A 37 -12.13 16.99 4.92
C ALA A 37 -11.87 17.49 3.49
N ASP A 38 -12.31 18.71 3.20
CA ASP A 38 -12.09 19.37 1.90
C ASP A 38 -10.71 20.01 1.88
N VAL A 39 -9.67 19.16 1.84
CA VAL A 39 -8.28 19.60 1.71
C VAL A 39 -7.91 19.54 0.23
N PRO A 40 -7.55 20.66 -0.40
CA PRO A 40 -7.02 20.65 -1.76
C PRO A 40 -5.74 19.81 -1.78
N ALA A 41 -5.79 18.66 -2.46
CA ALA A 41 -4.61 17.85 -2.71
C ALA A 41 -4.04 18.23 -4.07
N ASP A 42 -2.80 18.73 -4.08
CA ASP A 42 -2.07 18.88 -5.33
C ASP A 42 -1.53 17.51 -5.76
N HIS A 43 -2.15 16.93 -6.78
CA HIS A 43 -1.73 15.67 -7.38
C HIS A 43 -0.72 15.86 -8.51
N SER A 44 -0.25 17.08 -8.72
CA SER A 44 0.80 17.34 -9.70
C SER A 44 2.07 16.61 -9.26
N PRO A 45 2.74 15.90 -10.17
CA PRO A 45 4.06 15.37 -9.87
C PRO A 45 4.95 16.55 -9.48
N ALA A 46 5.53 16.50 -8.28
CA ALA A 46 6.59 17.44 -7.92
C ALA A 46 7.69 17.35 -8.99
N GLU A 47 8.35 18.47 -9.27
CA GLU A 47 9.48 18.53 -10.21
C GLU A 47 10.63 17.69 -9.63
N ARG A 48 10.60 16.38 -9.90
CA ARG A 48 11.53 15.40 -9.35
C ARG A 48 12.65 15.16 -10.34
N VAL A 49 13.88 15.31 -9.86
CA VAL A 49 15.10 15.26 -10.66
C VAL A 49 15.35 13.86 -11.21
N GLU A 50 14.92 12.80 -10.51
CA GLU A 50 14.92 11.42 -11.01
C GLU A 50 13.76 10.66 -10.34
N GLU A 51 12.87 10.04 -11.10
CA GLU A 51 11.78 9.23 -10.56
C GLU A 51 12.24 7.78 -10.39
N GLU A 52 12.60 7.38 -9.17
CA GLU A 52 12.86 5.96 -8.89
C GLU A 52 11.55 5.15 -9.01
N SER A 53 11.55 4.11 -9.84
CA SER A 53 10.37 3.24 -9.96
C SER A 53 10.03 2.54 -8.63
N TRP A 54 8.73 2.40 -8.35
CA TRP A 54 8.22 1.61 -7.21
C TRP A 54 8.82 0.21 -7.15
N ALA A 55 8.99 -0.43 -8.30
CA ALA A 55 9.62 -1.75 -8.38
C ALA A 55 11.07 -1.73 -7.86
N SER A 56 11.84 -0.67 -8.14
CA SER A 56 13.21 -0.49 -7.61
C SER A 56 13.21 -0.35 -6.10
N ILE A 57 12.34 0.51 -5.57
CA ILE A 57 12.22 0.77 -4.13
C ILE A 57 11.81 -0.50 -3.39
N LEU A 58 10.79 -1.22 -3.87
CA LEU A 58 10.33 -2.46 -3.27
C LEU A 58 11.39 -3.59 -3.35
N ARG A 59 12.16 -3.65 -4.44
CA ARG A 59 13.31 -4.59 -4.53
C ARG A 59 14.37 -4.30 -3.48
N ARG A 60 14.71 -3.02 -3.26
CA ARG A 60 15.68 -2.61 -2.22
C ARG A 60 15.16 -2.93 -0.82
N TYR A 61 13.89 -2.63 -0.53
CA TYR A 61 13.29 -2.92 0.76
C TYR A 61 13.30 -4.42 1.07
N ARG A 62 12.88 -5.27 0.12
CA ARG A 62 12.95 -6.73 0.28
C ARG A 62 14.36 -7.26 0.47
N ARG A 63 15.36 -6.65 -0.18
CA ARG A 63 16.78 -7.00 -0.01
C ARG A 63 17.31 -6.58 1.37
N GLY A 64 16.80 -5.49 1.93
CA GLY A 64 17.21 -4.96 3.24
C GLY A 64 16.48 -5.57 4.45
N GLY A 65 15.37 -6.28 4.26
CA GLY A 65 14.55 -6.88 5.32
C GLY A 65 14.87 -8.32 5.69
N GLY A 66 15.97 -8.90 5.19
CA GLY A 66 16.39 -10.29 5.44
C GLY A 66 17.66 -10.42 6.29
N GLY A 67 17.91 -9.48 7.20
CA GLY A 67 19.20 -9.29 7.86
C GLY A 67 19.19 -9.30 9.38
N GLU A 68 18.31 -10.09 10.02
CA GLU A 68 18.55 -10.62 11.36
C GLU A 68 17.97 -12.04 11.45
N THR A 69 18.70 -13.03 10.91
CA THR A 69 18.54 -14.39 11.40
C THR A 69 19.29 -14.44 12.72
N VAL A 70 18.56 -14.44 13.85
CA VAL A 70 19.13 -14.94 15.10
C VAL A 70 19.49 -16.40 14.86
N ASP A 71 20.79 -16.68 14.85
CA ASP A 71 21.35 -18.01 14.75
C ASP A 71 21.17 -18.68 16.12
N ASP A 72 20.00 -19.28 16.35
CA ASP A 72 19.83 -20.27 17.40
C ASP A 72 20.41 -21.58 16.88
N GLY A 73 21.73 -21.69 16.93
CA GLY A 73 22.43 -22.94 16.66
C GLY A 73 22.04 -24.01 17.68
N ASP A 74 21.13 -24.90 17.30
CA ASP A 74 21.02 -26.25 17.87
C ASP A 74 21.17 -27.26 16.73
N GLY A 75 22.41 -27.69 16.53
CA GLY A 75 22.73 -28.74 15.60
C GLY A 75 22.40 -30.11 16.19
N SER A 76 21.76 -30.97 15.40
CA SER A 76 22.03 -32.41 15.45
C SER A 76 21.84 -33.00 14.06
N ALA A 77 22.92 -33.63 13.60
CA ALA A 77 23.02 -34.40 12.38
C ALA A 77 22.09 -35.62 12.42
N ASP A 78 21.78 -36.18 11.25
CA ASP A 78 22.29 -37.50 10.84
C ASP A 78 21.45 -38.08 9.68
N GLY A 79 22.15 -38.35 8.57
CA GLY A 79 22.04 -39.51 7.69
C GLY A 79 20.69 -39.95 7.13
N GLY A 80 20.61 -40.01 5.79
CA GLY A 80 19.55 -40.74 5.09
C GLY A 80 19.58 -40.56 3.58
N ASP A 81 20.67 -40.97 2.94
CA ASP A 81 20.69 -41.37 1.52
C ASP A 81 19.55 -42.37 1.25
N ASP A 82 18.81 -42.20 0.16
CA ASP A 82 18.43 -43.29 -0.74
C ASP A 82 17.60 -42.72 -1.92
N GLU A 83 18.33 -42.54 -3.01
CA GLU A 83 17.88 -42.62 -4.39
C GLU A 83 16.71 -43.61 -4.63
N ASN A 84 15.58 -43.09 -5.11
CA ASN A 84 14.64 -43.90 -5.90
C ASN A 84 14.37 -43.23 -7.24
N THR A 85 15.25 -43.53 -8.19
CA THR A 85 14.97 -43.47 -9.62
C THR A 85 14.20 -44.73 -10.04
N ALA A 86 12.91 -44.56 -10.32
CA ALA A 86 12.13 -45.38 -11.25
C ALA A 86 11.15 -44.40 -11.92
N SER A 87 11.36 -44.05 -13.20
CA SER A 87 10.75 -44.70 -14.38
C SER A 87 9.21 -44.70 -14.24
N GLU A 88 8.38 -44.20 -15.15
CA GLU A 88 8.35 -44.31 -16.61
C GLU A 88 7.43 -43.22 -17.19
N ASP A 89 7.65 -42.90 -18.46
CA ASP A 89 6.83 -42.09 -19.37
C ASP A 89 5.30 -42.20 -19.18
N ASP A 90 4.62 -41.05 -19.17
CA ASP A 90 3.25 -40.94 -19.69
C ASP A 90 3.13 -39.65 -20.52
N THR A 91 3.64 -39.72 -21.75
CA THR A 91 3.25 -38.78 -22.80
C THR A 91 1.85 -39.17 -23.30
N GLY A 92 0.83 -38.70 -22.58
CA GLY A 92 -0.58 -38.82 -22.96
C GLY A 92 -1.12 -37.50 -23.52
N ASP A 93 -0.96 -37.33 -24.83
CA ASP A 93 -1.88 -36.72 -25.81
C ASP A 93 -2.78 -35.52 -25.40
N GLU A 94 -2.57 -34.40 -26.10
CA GLU A 94 -3.34 -33.16 -26.07
C GLU A 94 -4.68 -33.26 -26.89
N PRO A 95 -5.53 -32.22 -26.99
CA PRO A 95 -6.99 -32.26 -26.76
C PRO A 95 -7.88 -32.46 -28.00
N GLY A 96 -9.19 -32.69 -27.74
CA GLY A 96 -10.29 -32.57 -28.71
C GLY A 96 -11.62 -32.22 -28.06
#